data_AF-A0A2G9THH8-F1
#
_entry.id   AF-A0A2G9THH8-F1
#
_cell.length_a   1.000
_cell.length_b   1.000
_cell.length_c   1.000
_cell.angle_alpha   90.00
_cell.angle_beta   90.00
_cell.angle_gamma   90.00
#
_symmetry.space_group_name_H-M   'P 1'
#
loop_
_entity.id
_entity.type
_entity.pdbx_description
1 polymer ?
#
loop_
_entity_poly.entity_id
_entity_poly.type
_entity_poly.pdbx_seq_one_letter_code
_entity_poly.pdbx_strand_id
1 'polypeptide(L)'
;MVTLAQAIGFEKFLKEEFHYQPRVGFVPYYDTRRAQEWHSFVAAFVMGYFVFGDNNAVNMQINLYLLSRITVGLAKLAVDNEVIPQPNFPVFPLFAAAVWGIVLWLFEHHTNVLQGSLVKSMTYLYKDSNYWTDIRNFLLKNK
;
A
#
# COMPACT_ATOMS: atom_id res chain seq x y z
N MET A 1 -6.36 -17.18 3.50
CA MET A 1 -5.30 -18.09 3.98
C MET A 1 -4.00 -17.98 3.19
N VAL A 2 -4.05 -17.79 1.86
CA VAL A 2 -2.85 -17.58 1.02
C VAL A 2 -2.08 -16.29 1.38
N THR A 3 -2.78 -15.20 1.69
CA THR A 3 -2.22 -13.90 2.12
C THR A 3 -1.37 -13.96 3.39
N LEU A 4 -1.85 -14.65 4.42
CA LEU A 4 -1.16 -14.76 5.70
C LEU A 4 0.08 -15.65 5.57
N ALA A 5 0.01 -16.74 4.81
CA ALA A 5 1.16 -17.60 4.55
C ALA A 5 2.24 -16.89 3.72
N GLN A 6 1.85 -16.10 2.70
CA GLN A 6 2.78 -15.29 1.90
C GLN A 6 3.40 -14.16 2.73
N ALA A 7 2.61 -13.45 3.55
CA ALA A 7 3.11 -12.39 4.42
C ALA A 7 4.04 -12.92 5.52
N ILE A 8 3.70 -14.04 6.15
CA ILE A 8 4.55 -14.70 7.16
C ILE A 8 5.82 -15.25 6.51
N GLY A 9 5.72 -15.87 5.32
CA GLY A 9 6.88 -16.34 4.57
C GLY A 9 7.82 -15.20 4.19
N PHE A 10 7.27 -14.07 3.74
CA PHE A 10 8.03 -12.87 3.41
C PHE A 10 8.68 -12.24 4.64
N GLU A 11 7.97 -12.11 5.77
CA GLU A 11 8.53 -11.57 7.01
C GLU A 11 9.65 -12.46 7.56
N LYS A 12 9.48 -13.79 7.51
CA LYS A 12 10.48 -14.75 7.99
C LYS A 12 11.73 -14.75 7.11
N PHE A 13 11.56 -14.69 5.80
CA PHE A 13 12.64 -14.60 4.83
C PHE A 13 13.40 -13.26 4.91
N LEU A 14 12.68 -12.14 5.07
CA LEU A 14 13.32 -10.84 5.30
C LEU A 14 14.20 -10.86 6.55
N LYS A 15 13.77 -11.50 7.64
CA LYS A 15 14.60 -11.62 8.85
C LYS A 15 15.83 -12.52 8.66
N GLU A 16 15.72 -13.51 7.77
CA GLU A 16 16.77 -14.50 7.48
C GLU A 16 17.84 -13.92 6.55
N GLU A 17 17.44 -13.25 5.46
CA GLU A 17 18.31 -12.65 4.44
C GLU A 17 18.92 -11.31 4.88
N PHE A 18 18.16 -10.45 5.56
CA PHE A 18 18.68 -9.16 6.07
C PHE A 18 19.40 -9.27 7.43
N HIS A 19 19.64 -10.49 7.92
CA HIS A 19 20.41 -10.77 9.14
C HIS A 19 20.21 -9.74 10.27
N TYR A 20 18.96 -9.55 10.70
CA TYR A 20 18.69 -8.81 11.94
C TYR A 20 18.95 -9.72 13.15
N GLN A 21 20.23 -10.06 13.38
CA GLN A 21 20.70 -10.54 14.67
C GLN A 21 21.13 -9.32 15.49
N PRO A 22 20.51 -8.99 16.63
CA PRO A 22 21.16 -8.15 17.63
C PRO A 22 22.21 -9.00 18.33
N ARG A 23 23.34 -9.29 17.65
CA ARG A 23 24.51 -9.88 18.30
C ARG A 23 25.64 -8.86 18.31
N VAL A 24 25.77 -8.24 19.46
CA VAL A 24 27.01 -7.68 20.00
C VAL A 24 28.18 -8.62 19.69
N GLY A 25 29.14 -8.14 18.90
CA GLY A 25 30.36 -8.85 18.57
C GLY A 25 31.22 -8.01 17.64
N PHE A 26 32.36 -7.55 18.16
CA PHE A 26 33.38 -6.79 17.46
C PHE A 26 33.76 -7.45 16.11
N VAL A 27 33.31 -6.86 15.00
CA VAL A 27 33.78 -7.17 13.65
C VAL A 27 34.31 -5.86 13.05
N PRO A 28 35.54 -5.83 12.50
CA PRO A 28 36.16 -4.59 12.05
C PRO A 28 35.39 -3.97 10.87
N TYR A 29 35.20 -2.66 10.98
CA TYR A 29 34.24 -1.84 10.24
C TYR A 29 34.88 -1.26 8.97
N TYR A 30 35.10 -2.09 7.94
CA TYR A 30 35.58 -1.61 6.64
C TYR A 30 34.47 -1.63 5.60
N ASP A 31 33.96 -0.44 5.27
CA ASP A 31 33.34 0.02 4.02
C ASP A 31 32.54 -0.95 3.12
N THR A 32 31.86 -1.97 3.65
CA THR A 32 30.97 -2.85 2.87
C THR A 32 29.56 -2.27 2.70
N ARG A 33 29.21 -1.19 3.41
CA ARG A 33 27.83 -0.65 3.45
C ARG A 33 27.35 -0.13 2.10
N ARG A 34 28.21 0.58 1.37
CA ARG A 34 27.85 1.22 0.08
C ARG A 34 27.66 0.20 -1.05
N ALA A 35 28.45 -0.87 -1.03
CA ALA A 35 28.30 -1.99 -1.96
C ALA A 35 27.05 -2.82 -1.64
N GLN A 36 26.61 -2.91 -0.38
CA GLN A 36 25.43 -3.70 0.00
C GLN A 36 24.09 -3.05 -0.35
N GLU A 37 23.96 -1.73 -0.36
CA GLU A 37 22.68 -1.05 -0.62
C GLU A 37 22.09 -1.41 -2.00
N TRP A 38 22.93 -1.42 -3.04
CA TRP A 38 22.51 -1.75 -4.40
C TRP A 38 22.16 -3.23 -4.56
N HIS A 39 22.93 -4.14 -3.95
CA HIS A 39 22.62 -5.56 -3.99
C HIS A 39 21.30 -5.87 -3.26
N SER A 40 21.06 -5.25 -2.12
CA SER A 40 19.80 -5.37 -1.37
C SER A 40 18.61 -4.83 -2.16
N PHE A 41 18.76 -3.69 -2.84
CA PHE A 41 17.73 -3.16 -3.72
C PHE A 41 17.42 -4.10 -4.89
N VAL A 42 18.45 -4.56 -5.60
CA VAL A 42 18.28 -5.47 -6.75
C VAL A 42 17.68 -6.81 -6.30
N ALA A 43 18.12 -7.37 -5.18
CA ALA A 43 17.56 -8.60 -4.62
C ALA A 43 16.08 -8.41 -4.26
N ALA A 44 15.71 -7.32 -3.58
CA ALA A 44 14.32 -7.01 -3.25
C ALA A 44 13.47 -6.79 -4.51
N PHE A 45 14.02 -6.16 -5.55
CA PHE A 45 13.33 -5.94 -6.83
C PHE A 45 13.03 -7.26 -7.55
N VAL A 46 14.04 -8.13 -7.69
CA VAL A 46 13.89 -9.44 -8.33
C VAL A 46 12.90 -10.30 -7.55
N MET A 47 13.00 -10.33 -6.21
CA MET A 47 12.06 -11.05 -5.36
C MET A 47 10.64 -10.51 -5.47
N GLY A 48 10.45 -9.19 -5.51
CA GLY A 48 9.15 -8.57 -5.70
C GLY A 48 8.48 -9.00 -7.00
N TYR A 49 9.25 -9.11 -8.08
CA TYR A 49 8.76 -9.60 -9.37
C TYR A 49 8.25 -11.05 -9.29
N PHE A 50 9.01 -11.95 -8.64
CA PHE A 50 8.61 -13.37 -8.55
C PHE A 50 7.49 -13.64 -7.54
N VAL A 51 7.43 -12.90 -6.42
CA VAL A 51 6.45 -13.14 -5.35
C VAL A 51 5.12 -12.42 -5.61
N PHE A 52 5.17 -11.19 -6.12
CA PHE A 52 4.00 -10.32 -6.30
C PHE A 52 3.68 -10.01 -7.76
N GLY A 53 4.33 -10.69 -8.71
CA GLY A 53 4.12 -10.49 -10.15
C GLY A 53 2.76 -10.98 -10.66
N ASP A 54 2.14 -11.94 -9.97
CA ASP A 54 0.85 -12.47 -10.38
C ASP A 54 -0.27 -11.43 -10.22
N ASN A 55 -1.04 -11.22 -11.28
CA ASN A 55 -2.19 -10.33 -11.26
C ASN A 55 -3.41 -11.02 -10.62
N ASN A 56 -3.41 -11.04 -9.29
CA ASN A 56 -4.54 -11.47 -8.49
C ASN A 56 -5.03 -10.35 -7.57
N ALA A 57 -6.26 -10.46 -7.05
CA ALA A 57 -6.89 -9.41 -6.24
C ALA A 57 -6.13 -9.07 -4.93
N VAL A 58 -5.32 -10.00 -4.43
CA VAL A 58 -4.49 -9.83 -3.23
C VAL A 58 -3.21 -9.06 -3.55
N ASN A 59 -2.45 -9.53 -4.54
CA ASN A 59 -1.21 -8.89 -4.99
C ASN A 59 -1.48 -7.46 -5.46
N MET A 60 -2.61 -7.25 -6.16
CA MET A 60 -3.06 -5.91 -6.54
C MET A 60 -3.26 -5.00 -5.31
N GLN A 61 -3.90 -5.49 -4.24
CA GLN A 61 -4.08 -4.71 -3.01
C GLN A 61 -2.74 -4.38 -2.33
N ILE A 62 -1.83 -5.35 -2.25
CA ILE A 62 -0.50 -5.15 -1.66
C ILE A 62 0.30 -4.13 -2.48
N ASN A 63 0.36 -4.30 -3.80
CA ASN A 63 1.12 -3.42 -4.70
C ASN A 63 0.56 -2.00 -4.69
N LEU A 64 -0.77 -1.81 -4.72
CA LEU A 64 -1.38 -0.47 -4.63
C LEU A 64 -1.17 0.19 -3.27
N TYR A 65 -1.21 -0.58 -2.17
CA TYR A 65 -0.91 -0.06 -0.84
C TYR A 65 0.54 0.41 -0.72
N LEU A 66 1.50 -0.41 -1.16
CA LEU A 66 2.92 -0.06 -1.15
C LEU A 66 3.20 1.14 -2.05
N LEU A 67 2.61 1.18 -3.26
CA LEU A 67 2.74 2.30 -4.18
C LEU A 67 2.28 3.62 -3.55
N SER A 68 1.14 3.63 -2.85
CA SER A 68 0.65 4.80 -2.14
C SER A 68 1.64 5.28 -1.07
N ARG A 69 2.19 4.36 -0.27
CA ARG A 69 3.14 4.69 0.80
C ARG A 69 4.47 5.19 0.26
N ILE A 70 5.00 4.56 -0.78
CA ILE A 70 6.26 4.96 -1.42
C ILE A 70 6.10 6.33 -2.08
N THR A 71 5.01 6.58 -2.80
CA THR A 71 4.75 7.89 -3.44
C THR A 71 4.71 9.01 -2.40
N VAL A 72 4.02 8.82 -1.27
CA VAL A 72 3.99 9.81 -0.18
C VAL A 72 5.37 9.98 0.46
N GLY A 73 6.12 8.89 0.64
CA GLY A 73 7.49 8.93 1.15
C GLY A 73 8.44 9.71 0.23
N LEU A 74 8.36 9.47 -1.08
CA LEU A 74 9.12 10.20 -2.10
C LEU A 74 8.73 11.68 -2.14
N ALA A 75 7.45 12.00 -2.02
CA ALA A 75 6.99 13.38 -1.95
C ALA A 75 7.56 14.11 -0.72
N LYS A 76 7.58 13.46 0.45
CA LYS A 76 8.21 14.02 1.66
C LYS A 76 9.71 14.18 1.48
N LEU A 77 10.39 13.16 0.94
CA LEU A 77 11.82 13.22 0.68
C LEU A 77 12.18 14.36 -0.29
N ALA A 78 11.35 14.63 -1.31
CA ALA A 78 11.55 15.75 -2.23
C ALA A 78 11.41 17.12 -1.54
N VAL A 79 10.50 17.23 -0.57
CA VAL A 79 10.35 18.44 0.27
C VAL A 79 11.56 18.59 1.20
N ASP A 80 12.02 17.50 1.82
CA ASP A 80 13.17 17.51 2.74
C ASP A 80 14.48 17.86 2.02
N ASN A 81 14.64 17.46 0.75
CA ASN A 81 15.80 17.82 -0.08
C ASN A 81 15.69 19.23 -0.72
N GLU A 82 14.73 20.05 -0.28
CA GLU A 82 14.48 21.42 -0.79
C GLU A 82 14.20 21.50 -2.30
N VAL A 83 13.92 20.37 -2.95
CA VAL A 83 13.57 20.32 -4.38
C VAL A 83 12.22 20.99 -4.61
N ILE A 84 11.32 20.89 -3.62
CA ILE A 84 9.99 21.49 -3.63
C ILE A 84 9.83 22.36 -2.38
N PRO A 85 9.43 23.64 -2.51
CA PRO A 85 9.23 24.50 -1.36
C PRO A 85 8.10 23.94 -0.47
N GLN A 86 8.26 24.05 0.85
CA GLN A 86 7.24 23.63 1.79
C GLN A 86 5.94 24.41 1.54
N PRO A 87 4.83 23.71 1.21
CA PRO A 87 3.58 24.38 0.91
C PRO A 87 2.99 25.01 2.19
N ASN A 88 2.71 26.31 2.14
CA ASN A 88 2.11 27.08 3.24
C ASN A 88 0.57 26.92 3.34
N PHE A 89 0.01 25.87 2.73
CA PHE A 89 -1.43 25.61 2.69
C PHE A 89 -1.70 24.16 3.11
N PRO A 90 -2.91 23.84 3.59
CA PRO A 90 -3.22 22.49 4.02
C PRO A 90 -3.30 21.56 2.78
N VAL A 91 -2.22 20.83 2.52
CA VAL A 91 -2.08 19.92 1.36
C VAL A 91 -3.07 18.77 1.42
N PHE A 92 -3.33 18.23 2.62
CA PHE A 92 -4.13 17.03 2.80
C PHE A 92 -5.62 17.22 2.42
N PRO A 93 -6.32 18.31 2.81
CA PRO A 93 -7.66 18.61 2.33
C PRO A 93 -7.76 18.76 0.81
N LEU A 94 -6.80 19.44 0.18
CA LEU A 94 -6.80 19.62 -1.28
C LEU A 94 -6.61 18.28 -1.99
N PHE A 95 -5.69 17.46 -1.50
CA PHE A 95 -5.49 16.09 -1.97
C PHE A 95 -6.75 15.25 -1.82
N ALA A 96 -7.40 15.30 -0.66
CA ALA A 96 -8.65 14.56 -0.41
C ALA A 96 -9.76 14.99 -1.38
N ALA A 97 -9.95 16.30 -1.57
CA ALA A 97 -10.95 16.85 -2.49
C ALA A 97 -10.67 16.40 -3.95
N ALA A 98 -9.40 16.45 -4.38
CA ALA A 98 -9.02 16.00 -5.72
C ALA A 98 -9.26 14.49 -5.92
N VAL A 99 -8.84 13.66 -4.96
CA VAL A 99 -9.06 12.21 -5.01
C VAL A 99 -10.55 11.89 -5.09
N TRP A 100 -11.37 12.49 -4.21
CA TRP A 100 -12.81 12.26 -4.22
C TRP A 100 -13.48 12.71 -5.52
N GLY A 101 -13.14 13.90 -6.03
CA GLY A 101 -13.68 14.40 -7.30
C GLY A 101 -13.33 13.49 -8.49
N ILE A 102 -12.08 13.05 -8.57
CA ILE A 102 -11.61 12.14 -9.62
C ILE A 102 -12.33 10.79 -9.52
N VAL A 103 -12.44 10.21 -8.32
CA VAL A 103 -13.09 8.91 -8.14
C VAL A 103 -14.57 8.97 -8.54
N LEU A 104 -15.29 10.04 -8.17
CA LEU A 104 -16.69 10.21 -8.57
C LEU A 104 -16.84 10.36 -10.08
N TRP A 105 -16.00 11.20 -10.71
CA TRP A 105 -16.03 11.38 -12.16
C TRP A 105 -15.75 10.06 -12.92
N LEU A 106 -14.74 9.29 -12.46
CA LEU A 106 -14.41 7.97 -13.01
C LEU A 106 -15.54 6.96 -12.77
N PHE A 107 -16.14 6.95 -11.58
CA PHE A 107 -17.23 6.03 -11.26
C PHE A 107 -18.48 6.31 -12.11
N GLU A 108 -18.75 7.56 -12.48
CA GLU A 108 -19.89 7.90 -13.32
C GLU A 108 -19.65 7.57 -14.80
N HIS A 109 -18.46 7.89 -15.34
CA HIS A 109 -18.19 7.80 -16.78
C HIS A 109 -17.49 6.50 -17.21
N HIS A 110 -16.68 5.89 -16.33
CA HIS A 110 -15.77 4.78 -16.68
C HIS A 110 -15.64 3.74 -15.54
N THR A 111 -16.75 3.18 -15.07
CA THR A 111 -16.75 2.15 -13.99
C THR A 111 -15.82 0.96 -14.24
N ASN A 112 -15.57 0.61 -15.50
CA ASN A 112 -14.75 -0.52 -15.92
C ASN A 112 -13.25 -0.35 -15.67
N VAL A 113 -12.75 0.89 -15.48
CA VAL A 113 -11.33 1.14 -15.20
C VAL A 113 -11.01 1.18 -13.71
N LEU A 114 -12.03 1.27 -12.84
CA LEU A 114 -11.83 1.29 -11.40
C LEU A 114 -11.55 -0.13 -10.90
N GLN A 115 -10.71 -0.20 -9.87
CA GLN A 115 -10.53 -1.44 -9.13
C GLN A 115 -11.88 -1.94 -8.60
N GLY A 116 -12.16 -3.23 -8.78
CA GLY A 116 -13.45 -3.82 -8.41
C GLY A 116 -13.84 -3.64 -6.93
N SER A 117 -12.89 -3.46 -6.01
CA SER A 117 -13.18 -3.11 -4.61
C SER A 117 -13.77 -1.70 -4.48
N LEU A 118 -13.21 -0.72 -5.18
CA LEU A 118 -13.67 0.67 -5.15
C LEU A 118 -15.06 0.82 -5.77
N VAL A 119 -15.32 0.10 -6.87
CA VAL A 119 -16.66 0.04 -7.49
C VAL A 119 -17.70 -0.51 -6.52
N LYS A 120 -17.38 -1.58 -5.78
CA LYS A 120 -18.27 -2.15 -4.76
C LYS A 120 -18.54 -1.16 -3.63
N SER A 121 -17.50 -0.49 -3.13
CA SER A 121 -17.66 0.54 -2.09
C SER A 121 -18.51 1.71 -2.57
N MET A 122 -18.29 2.22 -3.77
CA MET A 122 -19.09 3.32 -4.33
C MET A 122 -20.53 2.89 -4.63
N THR A 123 -20.75 1.68 -5.15
CA THR A 123 -22.10 1.14 -5.38
C THR A 123 -22.88 1.01 -4.08
N TYR A 124 -22.24 0.51 -3.01
CA TYR A 124 -22.84 0.43 -1.68
C TYR A 124 -23.24 1.82 -1.16
N LEU A 125 -22.35 2.81 -1.27
CA LEU A 125 -22.61 4.17 -0.78
C LEU A 125 -23.65 4.94 -1.61
N TYR A 126 -23.67 4.77 -2.94
CA TYR A 126 -24.53 5.56 -3.84
C TYR A 126 -25.86 4.89 -4.20
N LYS A 127 -25.87 3.56 -4.36
CA LYS A 127 -27.03 2.82 -4.88
C LYS A 127 -27.74 2.00 -3.80
N ASP A 128 -27.00 1.51 -2.81
CA ASP A 128 -27.49 0.54 -1.82
C ASP A 128 -27.82 1.18 -0.46
N SER A 129 -27.54 2.48 -0.27
CA SER A 129 -27.84 3.19 0.97
C SER A 129 -29.34 3.40 1.22
N ASN A 130 -30.20 3.22 0.20
CA ASN A 130 -31.64 3.43 0.28
C ASN A 130 -32.44 2.23 0.83
N TYR A 131 -31.80 1.12 1.21
CA TYR A 131 -32.46 -0.04 1.82
C TYR A 131 -32.17 -0.24 3.32
N TRP A 132 -31.47 0.71 3.97
CA TRP A 132 -31.18 0.66 5.41
C TRP A 132 -32.38 1.08 6.26
N THR A 133 -33.45 0.30 6.17
CA THR A 133 -34.52 0.27 7.18
C THR A 133 -34.61 -1.12 7.74
N ASP A 134 -33.66 -1.53 8.59
CA ASP A 134 -33.94 -2.41 9.73
C ASP A 134 -32.69 -2.68 10.57
N ILE A 135 -32.49 -1.84 11.59
CA ILE A 135 -31.59 -2.11 12.74
C ILE A 135 -31.97 -3.46 13.42
N ARG A 136 -33.18 -3.98 13.15
CA ARG A 136 -33.69 -5.29 13.62
C ARG A 136 -33.00 -6.51 12.99
N ASN A 137 -32.44 -6.40 11.78
CA ASN A 137 -31.69 -7.52 11.17
C ASN A 137 -30.28 -7.70 11.79
N PHE A 138 -29.72 -6.66 12.40
CA PHE A 138 -28.42 -6.72 13.06
C PHE A 138 -28.48 -7.37 14.45
N LEU A 139 -29.64 -7.31 15.14
CA LEU A 139 -29.84 -7.90 16.46
C LEU A 139 -30.43 -9.33 16.46
N LEU A 140 -31.13 -9.74 15.39
CA LEU A 140 -31.86 -11.02 15.38
C LEU A 140 -31.20 -12.17 14.62
N LYS A 141 -30.10 -11.94 13.88
CA LYS A 141 -29.37 -13.05 13.25
C LYS A 141 -28.15 -13.48 14.08
N ASN A 142 -28.46 -14.04 15.25
CA ASN A 142 -27.58 -15.00 15.91
C ASN A 142 -28.40 -16.24 16.27
N LYS A 143 -28.47 -17.16 15.31
CA LYS A 143 -28.45 -18.62 15.49
C LYS A 143 -28.10 -19.26 14.15
#